data_AF-A0A8C6QYW2-F1
#
_entry.id   AF-A0A8C6QYW2-F1
#
_cell.length_a   1.000
_cell.length_b   1.000
_cell.length_c   1.000
_cell.angle_alpha   90.00
_cell.angle_beta   90.00
_cell.angle_gamma   90.00
#
_symmetry.space_group_name_H-M   'P 1'
#
loop_
_entity.id
_entity.type
_entity.pdbx_description
1 polymer ?
#
loop_
_entity_poly.entity_id
_entity_poly.type
_entity_poly.pdbx_seq_one_letter_code
_entity_poly.pdbx_strand_id
1 'polypeptide(L)'
;MRKMPRCGIRLPLLRPSANHTVTVRVDLLRAGEVPKPFPTHYKDLWDNKHVKMPCSEQNLYPVEDENGERAAGSRWELIQTALLNKFTRPQNLKDAILKYNVAYSKKWDFTALVDFWDKVLEEAEAQHLYQSILPDMVKIALCLPNICTQPIPLLKQKMNHSVTMSQEQVASLLANAFFCTFPRRNAKMRSEYSSYPDINFNRLFEGRSSRKPEKLKTLFCYFRRVTEKKPTGLVTFTRQSLEDFPEWERCEKPLTRLHVTYEGTIEGNGRGMLQVDFANRFVGGGVTGAGLVQEEIRFLINPELIVSRLFTEVLDHNECLIITGTEQYSEYTGYAETYRWARSHEDGSEKDEWQRRCTEIVAIDALHFRRYLDQFVPEKMRRELNKAYCGFLRPGVPSENLSAVATGNWGCGAFGGDARLKALIQILAAAAAERDVVYFTFGDSELMRDIYSMHTFLTERKLNVGKVYKLLLRYYNEECRNCSTPGPDIKLYPFIYHALESSTEPMEQ
;
A
#
# COMPACT_ATOMS: atom_id res chain seq x y z
N MET A 1 -7.73 -23.48 3.34
CA MET A 1 -7.99 -22.09 3.78
C MET A 1 -8.99 -21.40 2.86
N ARG A 2 -9.85 -20.53 3.39
CA ARG A 2 -10.87 -19.79 2.61
C ARG A 2 -10.22 -18.74 1.70
N LYS A 3 -10.78 -18.54 0.50
CA LYS A 3 -10.28 -17.61 -0.53
C LYS A 3 -11.45 -16.99 -1.32
N MET A 4 -11.30 -15.74 -1.71
CA MET A 4 -12.14 -15.05 -2.69
C MET A 4 -11.90 -15.62 -4.10
N PRO A 5 -12.91 -15.57 -5.00
CA PRO A 5 -14.29 -15.11 -4.74
C PRO A 5 -15.15 -16.12 -3.98
N ARG A 6 -14.73 -17.40 -3.87
CA ARG A 6 -15.57 -18.51 -3.40
C ARG A 6 -16.14 -18.35 -1.99
N CYS A 7 -15.42 -17.73 -1.05
CA CYS A 7 -15.95 -17.46 0.29
C CYS A 7 -16.70 -16.13 0.39
N GLY A 8 -16.68 -15.27 -0.63
CA GLY A 8 -17.27 -13.94 -0.55
C GLY A 8 -18.79 -13.98 -0.34
N ILE A 9 -19.32 -12.96 0.31
CA ILE A 9 -20.75 -12.67 0.27
C ILE A 9 -21.14 -12.17 -1.12
N ARG A 10 -22.41 -12.33 -1.47
CA ARG A 10 -22.99 -11.55 -2.58
C ARG A 10 -22.88 -10.07 -2.24
N LEU A 11 -22.32 -9.27 -3.14
CA LEU A 11 -22.12 -7.85 -2.88
C LEU A 11 -23.47 -7.12 -2.98
N PRO A 12 -23.71 -6.11 -2.12
CA PRO A 12 -24.84 -5.22 -2.35
C PRO A 12 -24.63 -4.43 -3.64
N LEU A 13 -25.70 -3.80 -4.15
CA LEU A 13 -25.57 -2.88 -5.28
C LEU A 13 -24.57 -1.77 -4.95
N LEU A 14 -23.57 -1.60 -5.81
CA LEU A 14 -22.62 -0.49 -5.70
C LEU A 14 -23.39 0.82 -5.85
N ARG A 15 -23.26 1.72 -4.87
CA ARG A 15 -23.90 3.04 -4.92
C ARG A 15 -23.11 4.03 -4.08
N PRO A 16 -23.06 5.31 -4.49
CA PRO A 16 -22.50 6.35 -3.64
C PRO A 16 -23.34 6.48 -2.37
N SER A 17 -22.70 6.81 -1.26
CA SER A 17 -23.34 7.08 0.02
C SER A 17 -22.47 8.03 0.85
N ALA A 18 -22.91 8.36 2.07
CA ALA A 18 -22.17 9.28 2.95
C ALA A 18 -20.75 8.80 3.28
N ASN A 19 -20.52 7.48 3.31
CA ASN A 19 -19.22 6.86 3.60
C ASN A 19 -18.59 6.15 2.38
N HIS A 20 -19.16 6.31 1.18
CA HIS A 20 -18.64 5.67 -0.03
C HIS A 20 -18.76 6.60 -1.24
N THR A 21 -17.62 7.11 -1.69
CA THR A 21 -17.51 7.86 -2.94
C THR A 21 -17.35 6.89 -4.11
N VAL A 22 -18.23 7.00 -5.12
CA VAL A 22 -18.16 6.22 -6.36
C VAL A 22 -18.10 7.19 -7.53
N THR A 23 -17.02 7.12 -8.31
CA THR A 23 -16.66 8.14 -9.34
C THR A 23 -17.01 7.72 -10.77
N VAL A 24 -17.86 6.70 -10.90
CA VAL A 24 -18.26 6.09 -12.18
C VAL A 24 -19.78 5.87 -12.23
N ARG A 25 -20.33 5.74 -13.44
CA ARG A 25 -21.72 5.39 -13.72
C ARG A 25 -22.00 3.92 -13.45
N VAL A 26 -22.51 3.60 -12.25
CA VAL A 26 -22.79 2.22 -11.86
C VAL A 26 -23.88 1.56 -12.72
N ASP A 27 -24.87 2.34 -13.16
CA ASP A 27 -25.95 1.86 -14.03
C ASP A 27 -25.46 1.33 -15.38
N LEU A 28 -24.32 1.83 -15.85
CA LEU A 28 -23.63 1.45 -17.09
C LEU A 28 -22.41 0.54 -16.85
N LEU A 29 -22.14 0.13 -15.61
CA LEU A 29 -20.99 -0.73 -15.32
C LEU A 29 -21.25 -2.14 -15.91
N ARG A 30 -20.35 -2.60 -16.79
CA ARG A 30 -20.44 -3.89 -17.48
C ARG A 30 -19.06 -4.55 -17.55
N ALA A 31 -19.05 -5.88 -17.56
CA ALA A 31 -17.82 -6.65 -17.69
C ALA A 31 -17.17 -6.40 -19.06
N GLY A 32 -15.87 -6.12 -19.07
CA GLY A 32 -15.11 -5.90 -20.30
C GLY A 32 -15.27 -4.52 -20.93
N GLU A 33 -16.12 -3.65 -20.37
CA GLU A 33 -16.30 -2.27 -20.85
C GLU A 33 -15.58 -1.28 -19.93
N VAL A 34 -15.04 -0.20 -20.52
CA VAL A 34 -14.39 0.88 -19.76
C VAL A 34 -15.47 1.66 -18.98
N PRO A 35 -15.38 1.77 -17.65
CA PRO A 35 -16.40 2.46 -16.85
C PRO A 35 -16.52 3.94 -17.23
N LYS A 36 -17.76 4.42 -17.44
CA LYS A 36 -18.00 5.84 -17.73
C LYS A 36 -17.87 6.68 -16.46
N PRO A 37 -17.21 7.85 -16.51
CA PRO A 37 -17.08 8.73 -15.35
C PRO A 37 -18.44 9.30 -14.91
N PHE A 38 -18.56 9.59 -13.61
CA PHE A 38 -19.70 10.30 -13.04
C PHE A 38 -19.20 11.41 -12.10
N PRO A 39 -19.70 12.65 -12.19
CA PRO A 39 -20.65 13.17 -13.20
C PRO A 39 -20.06 13.19 -14.61
N THR A 40 -20.85 13.54 -15.63
CA THR A 40 -20.38 13.54 -17.03
C THR A 40 -19.34 14.63 -17.31
N HIS A 41 -19.45 15.78 -16.65
CA HIS A 41 -18.54 16.91 -16.82
C HIS A 41 -17.73 17.16 -15.55
N TYR A 42 -16.54 17.72 -15.70
CA TYR A 42 -15.64 18.03 -14.59
C TYR A 42 -16.32 18.94 -13.57
N LYS A 43 -16.23 18.55 -12.30
CA LYS A 43 -16.61 19.37 -11.15
C LYS A 43 -15.37 19.54 -10.28
N ASP A 44 -14.99 20.79 -10.05
CA ASP A 44 -13.85 21.13 -9.21
C ASP A 44 -14.26 21.33 -7.75
N LEU A 45 -13.38 20.92 -6.82
CA LEU A 45 -13.37 21.40 -5.43
C LEU A 45 -11.93 21.66 -5.01
N TRP A 46 -11.59 22.93 -4.84
CA TRP A 46 -10.29 23.37 -4.36
C TRP A 46 -10.38 23.77 -2.88
N ASP A 47 -10.47 22.77 -2.01
CA ASP A 47 -10.58 22.95 -0.56
C ASP A 47 -9.59 22.05 0.20
N ASN A 48 -9.71 22.00 1.53
CA ASN A 48 -8.85 21.18 2.38
C ASN A 48 -9.40 19.76 2.62
N LYS A 49 -10.52 19.38 2.02
CA LYS A 49 -11.17 18.06 2.16
C LYS A 49 -11.02 17.19 0.91
N HIS A 50 -10.65 17.78 -0.22
CA HIS A 50 -10.50 17.11 -1.49
C HIS A 50 -9.08 17.24 -2.05
N VAL A 51 -8.74 16.34 -2.98
CA VAL A 51 -7.52 16.43 -3.75
C VAL A 51 -7.53 17.72 -4.58
N LYS A 52 -6.50 18.54 -4.43
CA LYS A 52 -6.26 19.70 -5.29
C LYS A 52 -5.76 19.26 -6.67
N MET A 53 -6.69 19.16 -7.61
CA MET A 53 -6.44 18.64 -8.95
C MET A 53 -5.56 19.60 -9.78
N PRO A 54 -4.64 19.08 -10.62
CA PRO A 54 -3.77 19.92 -11.43
C PRO A 54 -4.54 20.72 -12.51
N CYS A 55 -5.72 20.23 -12.93
CA CYS A 55 -6.61 20.85 -13.89
C CYS A 55 -7.63 21.83 -13.30
N SER A 56 -7.57 22.11 -11.99
CA SER A 56 -8.41 23.15 -11.37
C SER A 56 -8.06 24.54 -11.89
N GLU A 57 -9.08 25.38 -12.14
CA GLU A 57 -8.90 26.80 -12.44
C GLU A 57 -8.20 27.57 -11.30
N GLN A 58 -8.26 27.04 -10.07
CA GLN A 58 -7.59 27.61 -8.90
C GLN A 58 -6.09 27.24 -8.82
N ASN A 59 -5.61 26.37 -9.72
CA ASN A 59 -4.19 26.04 -9.82
C ASN A 59 -3.44 27.12 -10.61
N LEU A 60 -3.12 28.22 -9.94
CA LEU A 60 -2.50 29.39 -10.54
C LEU A 60 -0.98 29.46 -10.32
N TYR A 61 -0.28 30.17 -11.20
CA TYR A 61 1.13 30.54 -11.05
C TYR A 61 1.38 32.04 -11.31
N PRO A 62 2.40 32.65 -10.69
CA PRO A 62 2.72 34.06 -10.93
C PRO A 62 3.29 34.25 -12.33
N VAL A 63 2.77 35.22 -13.07
CA VAL A 63 3.27 35.69 -14.36
C VAL A 63 3.65 37.15 -14.18
N GLU A 64 4.86 37.54 -14.61
CA GLU A 64 5.24 38.95 -14.74
C GLU A 64 5.03 39.36 -16.20
N ASP A 65 4.27 40.42 -16.44
CA ASP A 65 4.08 40.97 -17.79
C ASP A 65 5.26 41.85 -18.23
N GLU A 66 5.23 42.34 -19.48
CA GLU A 66 6.29 43.19 -20.05
C GLU A 66 6.46 44.54 -19.31
N ASN A 67 5.46 44.95 -18.52
CA ASN A 67 5.48 46.17 -17.71
C ASN A 67 5.91 45.89 -16.25
N GLY A 68 6.17 44.62 -15.89
CA GLY A 68 6.52 44.19 -14.54
C GLY A 68 5.33 44.03 -13.58
N GLU A 69 4.08 44.08 -14.07
CA GLU A 69 2.90 43.77 -13.27
C GLU A 69 2.74 42.25 -13.08
N ARG A 70 2.37 41.86 -11.85
CA ARG A 70 2.18 40.46 -11.49
C ARG A 70 0.74 40.02 -11.72
N ALA A 71 0.54 39.21 -12.75
CA ALA A 71 -0.71 38.53 -13.03
C ALA A 71 -0.69 37.07 -12.55
N ALA A 72 -1.86 36.43 -12.48
CA ALA A 72 -2.00 35.01 -12.19
C ALA A 72 -2.38 34.25 -13.47
N GLY A 73 -1.49 33.37 -13.94
CA GLY A 73 -1.73 32.50 -15.09
C GLY A 73 -2.24 31.11 -14.69
N SER A 74 -2.95 30.43 -15.60
CA SER A 74 -3.40 29.05 -15.41
C SER A 74 -2.22 28.08 -15.47
N ARG A 75 -1.93 27.39 -14.36
CA ARG A 75 -0.86 26.38 -14.35
C ARG A 75 -1.23 25.17 -15.22
N TRP A 76 -2.52 24.87 -15.40
CA TRP A 76 -2.94 23.77 -16.26
C TRP A 76 -2.63 24.04 -17.74
N GLU A 77 -2.88 25.25 -18.22
CA GLU A 77 -2.50 25.66 -19.60
C GLU A 77 -0.98 25.59 -19.80
N LEU A 78 -0.20 25.99 -18.79
CA LEU A 78 1.25 25.86 -18.79
C LEU A 78 1.69 24.38 -18.84
N ILE A 79 1.02 23.49 -18.09
CA ILE A 79 1.26 22.04 -18.12
C ILE A 79 0.97 21.47 -19.51
N GLN A 80 -0.17 21.81 -20.11
CA GLN A 80 -0.53 21.39 -21.47
C GLN A 80 0.54 21.83 -22.48
N THR A 81 0.91 23.12 -22.45
CA THR A 81 1.93 23.69 -23.35
C THR A 81 3.30 23.05 -23.16
N ALA A 82 3.68 22.72 -21.92
CA ALA A 82 4.95 22.09 -21.62
C ALA A 82 5.02 20.63 -22.09
N LEU A 83 3.93 19.87 -21.91
CA LEU A 83 3.90 18.44 -22.21
C LEU A 83 3.57 18.11 -23.68
N LEU A 84 2.88 18.99 -24.41
CA LEU A 84 2.59 18.84 -25.85
C LEU A 84 3.79 19.17 -26.75
N ASN A 85 5.01 18.92 -26.28
CA ASN A 85 6.24 19.03 -27.06
C ASN A 85 6.76 17.64 -27.44
N LYS A 86 7.52 17.55 -28.53
CA LYS A 86 8.21 16.31 -28.91
C LYS A 86 9.37 16.06 -27.95
N PHE A 87 9.47 14.84 -27.42
CA PHE A 87 10.61 14.39 -26.64
C PHE A 87 11.51 13.52 -27.54
N THR A 88 12.78 13.89 -27.67
CA THR A 88 13.78 13.05 -28.38
C THR A 88 14.99 12.75 -27.52
N ARG A 89 15.17 13.47 -26.40
CA ARG A 89 16.23 13.29 -25.40
C ARG A 89 15.65 13.47 -24.00
N PRO A 90 16.23 12.85 -22.96
CA PRO A 90 15.73 12.95 -21.59
C PRO A 90 15.69 14.40 -21.06
N GLN A 91 16.60 15.26 -21.54
CA GLN A 91 16.60 16.68 -21.21
C GLN A 91 15.31 17.40 -21.61
N ASN A 92 14.66 17.00 -22.73
CA ASN A 92 13.38 17.59 -23.12
C ASN A 92 12.28 17.32 -22.09
N LEU A 93 12.24 16.10 -21.54
CA LEU A 93 11.26 15.72 -20.52
C LEU A 93 11.54 16.44 -19.19
N LYS A 94 12.82 16.51 -18.78
CA LYS A 94 13.24 17.30 -17.61
C LYS A 94 12.79 18.76 -17.74
N ASP A 95 13.09 19.40 -18.87
CA ASP A 95 12.76 20.80 -19.09
C ASP A 95 11.24 21.03 -19.11
N ALA A 96 10.48 20.11 -19.72
CA ALA A 96 9.02 20.15 -19.70
C ALA A 96 8.46 20.08 -18.27
N ILE A 97 8.95 19.16 -17.42
CA ILE A 97 8.51 19.05 -16.02
C ILE A 97 8.86 20.30 -15.22
N LEU A 98 10.04 20.88 -15.47
CA LEU A 98 10.51 22.05 -14.74
C LEU A 98 9.83 23.36 -15.17
N LYS A 99 9.23 23.45 -16.36
CA LYS A 99 8.46 24.63 -16.80
C LYS A 99 7.37 25.03 -15.80
N TYR A 100 6.64 24.07 -15.23
CA TYR A 100 5.61 24.31 -14.21
C TYR A 100 6.08 24.01 -12.77
N ASN A 101 7.35 23.66 -12.58
CA ASN A 101 7.99 23.41 -11.28
C ASN A 101 9.26 24.28 -11.07
N VAL A 102 9.25 25.53 -11.53
CA VAL A 102 10.43 26.43 -11.56
C VAL A 102 11.14 26.53 -10.21
N ALA A 103 10.41 26.59 -9.09
CA ALA A 103 10.94 26.66 -7.73
C ALA A 103 11.83 25.45 -7.32
N TYR A 104 11.75 24.36 -8.08
CA TYR A 104 12.50 23.12 -7.86
C TYR A 104 13.56 22.84 -8.92
N SER A 105 13.73 23.72 -9.91
CA SER A 105 14.71 23.57 -11.02
C SER A 105 16.15 23.33 -10.55
N LYS A 106 16.55 23.91 -9.41
CA LYS A 106 17.87 23.71 -8.78
C LYS A 106 17.90 22.62 -7.70
N LYS A 107 16.74 22.02 -7.38
CA LYS A 107 16.58 21.07 -6.26
C LYS A 107 16.30 19.64 -6.73
N TRP A 108 15.60 19.49 -7.85
CA TRP A 108 15.26 18.20 -8.40
C TRP A 108 16.37 17.72 -9.32
N ASP A 109 16.92 16.57 -8.96
CA ASP A 109 17.88 15.84 -9.76
C ASP A 109 17.14 14.87 -10.70
N PHE A 110 17.62 14.78 -11.93
CA PHE A 110 17.09 13.92 -13.00
C PHE A 110 18.14 12.92 -13.51
N THR A 111 19.26 12.77 -12.80
CA THR A 111 20.37 11.90 -13.18
C THR A 111 19.91 10.46 -13.48
N ALA A 112 19.03 9.87 -12.67
CA ALA A 112 18.55 8.51 -12.88
C ALA A 112 17.66 8.38 -14.12
N LEU A 113 16.86 9.39 -14.45
CA LEU A 113 16.06 9.41 -15.68
C LEU A 113 16.95 9.52 -16.91
N VAL A 114 17.97 10.39 -16.85
CA VAL A 114 18.96 10.54 -17.93
C VAL A 114 19.75 9.26 -18.12
N ASP A 115 20.31 8.70 -17.05
CA ASP A 115 21.09 7.46 -17.11
C ASP A 115 20.20 6.28 -17.58
N PHE A 116 18.94 6.20 -17.16
CA PHE A 116 18.01 5.18 -17.63
C PHE A 116 17.80 5.24 -19.15
N TRP A 117 17.51 6.43 -19.67
CA TRP A 117 17.24 6.63 -21.09
C TRP A 117 18.51 6.42 -21.93
N ASP A 118 19.61 7.06 -21.57
CA ASP A 118 20.81 7.15 -22.43
C ASP A 118 21.77 5.97 -22.24
N LYS A 119 21.70 5.22 -21.13
CA LYS A 119 22.71 4.20 -20.77
C LYS A 119 22.15 2.83 -20.42
N VAL A 120 20.86 2.72 -20.06
CA VAL A 120 20.26 1.44 -19.67
C VAL A 120 19.42 0.85 -20.79
N LEU A 121 18.59 1.67 -21.43
CA LEU A 121 17.74 1.22 -22.53
C LEU A 121 18.58 0.96 -23.79
N GLU A 122 18.23 -0.10 -24.51
CA GLU A 122 18.69 -0.25 -25.88
C GLU A 122 18.06 0.82 -26.79
N GLU A 123 18.68 1.10 -27.94
CA GLU A 123 18.24 2.18 -28.83
C GLU A 123 16.77 2.02 -29.25
N ALA A 124 16.34 0.80 -29.59
CA ALA A 124 14.96 0.52 -29.96
C ALA A 124 13.97 0.71 -28.78
N GLU A 125 14.37 0.37 -27.56
CA GLU A 125 13.56 0.57 -26.36
C GLU A 125 13.41 2.07 -26.03
N ALA A 126 14.52 2.82 -26.14
CA ALA A 126 14.51 4.27 -25.98
C ALA A 126 13.61 4.92 -27.04
N GLN A 127 13.73 4.53 -28.31
CA GLN A 127 12.84 4.98 -29.39
C GLN A 127 11.37 4.71 -29.06
N HIS A 128 11.02 3.50 -28.65
CA HIS A 128 9.65 3.17 -28.28
C HIS A 128 9.14 3.99 -27.07
N LEU A 129 10.02 4.25 -26.08
CA LEU A 129 9.70 5.09 -24.93
C LEU A 129 9.26 6.50 -25.35
N TYR A 130 10.03 7.17 -26.21
CA TYR A 130 9.75 8.58 -26.54
C TYR A 130 8.83 8.79 -27.74
N GLN A 131 8.71 7.80 -28.63
CA GLN A 131 7.81 7.87 -29.79
C GLN A 131 6.39 7.39 -29.47
N SER A 132 6.22 6.49 -28.50
CA SER A 132 4.91 5.91 -28.14
C SER A 132 4.55 6.15 -26.67
N ILE A 133 5.31 5.58 -25.73
CA ILE A 133 4.91 5.50 -24.31
C ILE A 133 4.73 6.90 -23.71
N LEU A 134 5.72 7.79 -23.82
CA LEU A 134 5.64 9.13 -23.26
C LEU A 134 4.53 9.99 -23.91
N PRO A 135 4.38 10.04 -25.25
CA PRO A 135 3.24 10.71 -25.87
C PRO A 135 1.88 10.18 -25.41
N ASP A 136 1.73 8.87 -25.26
CA ASP A 136 0.46 8.28 -24.82
C ASP A 136 0.18 8.53 -23.33
N MET A 137 1.22 8.54 -22.49
CA MET A 137 1.15 9.00 -21.11
C MET A 137 0.73 10.48 -21.02
N VAL A 138 1.27 11.35 -21.89
CA VAL A 138 0.86 12.77 -21.95
C VAL A 138 -0.62 12.88 -22.30
N LYS A 139 -1.09 12.14 -23.32
CA LYS A 139 -2.51 12.16 -23.74
C LYS A 139 -3.43 11.79 -22.57
N ILE A 140 -3.17 10.67 -21.88
CA ILE A 140 -4.02 10.25 -20.76
C ILE A 140 -3.91 11.19 -19.55
N ALA A 141 -2.74 11.80 -19.30
CA ALA A 141 -2.56 12.80 -18.26
C ALA A 141 -3.37 14.08 -18.54
N LEU A 142 -3.35 14.58 -19.78
CA LEU A 142 -4.07 15.80 -20.16
C LEU A 142 -5.58 15.59 -20.34
N CYS A 143 -6.03 14.34 -20.50
CA CYS A 143 -7.45 13.98 -20.46
C CYS A 143 -8.03 13.92 -19.03
N LEU A 144 -7.25 14.21 -17.98
CA LEU A 144 -7.68 14.14 -16.58
C LEU A 144 -9.04 14.79 -16.28
N PRO A 145 -9.37 16.04 -16.70
CA PRO A 145 -10.68 16.63 -16.41
C PRO A 145 -11.85 15.87 -17.05
N ASN A 146 -11.62 15.12 -18.13
CA ASN A 146 -12.64 14.31 -18.80
C ASN A 146 -12.78 12.90 -18.19
N ILE A 147 -11.75 12.43 -17.47
CA ILE A 147 -11.68 11.08 -16.89
C ILE A 147 -12.04 11.11 -15.40
N CYS A 148 -11.47 12.04 -14.65
CA CYS A 148 -11.68 12.23 -13.21
C CYS A 148 -12.59 13.45 -12.98
N THR A 149 -13.88 13.29 -13.29
CA THR A 149 -14.86 14.38 -13.29
C THR A 149 -15.41 14.71 -11.91
N GLN A 150 -15.27 13.82 -10.93
CA GLN A 150 -15.73 14.02 -9.56
C GLN A 150 -14.56 14.40 -8.63
N PRO A 151 -14.76 15.35 -7.70
CA PRO A 151 -13.79 15.62 -6.65
C PRO A 151 -13.48 14.37 -5.82
N ILE A 152 -12.20 14.09 -5.63
CA ILE A 152 -11.72 12.94 -4.85
C ILE A 152 -11.54 13.40 -3.40
N PRO A 153 -12.29 12.86 -2.42
CA PRO A 153 -12.12 13.23 -1.03
C PRO A 153 -10.79 12.71 -0.48
N LEU A 154 -10.22 13.45 0.45
CA LEU A 154 -9.09 12.99 1.23
C LEU A 154 -9.57 12.02 2.32
N LEU A 155 -8.99 10.83 2.36
CA LEU A 155 -9.14 9.85 3.44
C LEU A 155 -8.27 10.27 4.63
N LYS A 156 -8.76 11.25 5.38
CA LYS A 156 -8.13 11.80 6.58
C LYS A 156 -8.18 10.84 7.76
N GLN A 157 -7.34 11.09 8.75
CA GLN A 157 -7.38 10.39 10.03
C GLN A 157 -8.80 10.37 10.62
N LYS A 158 -9.13 9.25 11.27
CA LYS A 158 -10.41 8.92 11.90
C LYS A 158 -11.59 8.73 10.94
N MET A 159 -11.40 8.91 9.63
CA MET A 159 -12.46 8.60 8.67
C MET A 159 -12.61 7.08 8.49
N ASN A 160 -13.86 6.61 8.53
CA ASN A 160 -14.28 5.34 7.97
C ASN A 160 -14.98 5.60 6.64
N HIS A 161 -14.22 5.59 5.55
CA HIS A 161 -14.71 6.01 4.22
C HIS A 161 -14.05 5.22 3.10
N SER A 162 -14.82 4.96 2.04
CA SER A 162 -14.37 4.26 0.83
C SER A 162 -14.40 5.16 -0.39
N VAL A 163 -13.43 4.99 -1.28
CA VAL A 163 -13.41 5.59 -2.62
C VAL A 163 -13.30 4.46 -3.64
N THR A 164 -14.28 4.35 -4.53
CA THR A 164 -14.24 3.46 -5.70
C THR A 164 -14.09 4.27 -6.98
N MET A 165 -13.08 3.91 -7.76
CA MET A 165 -12.73 4.54 -9.04
C MET A 165 -12.31 3.49 -10.06
N SER A 166 -12.36 3.85 -11.34
CA SER A 166 -11.90 2.95 -12.41
C SER A 166 -10.37 2.88 -12.45
N GLN A 167 -9.85 1.76 -12.94
CA GLN A 167 -8.42 1.62 -13.22
C GLN A 167 -7.95 2.67 -14.25
N GLU A 168 -8.81 3.11 -15.18
CA GLU A 168 -8.50 4.19 -16.12
C GLU A 168 -8.32 5.55 -15.42
N GLN A 169 -9.18 5.88 -14.45
CA GLN A 169 -9.02 7.08 -13.61
C GLN A 169 -7.69 7.04 -12.86
N VAL A 170 -7.34 5.88 -12.30
CA VAL A 170 -6.04 5.67 -11.64
C VAL A 170 -4.88 5.86 -12.62
N ALA A 171 -4.96 5.35 -13.85
CA ALA A 171 -3.94 5.54 -14.87
C ALA A 171 -3.71 7.01 -15.22
N SER A 172 -4.79 7.79 -15.40
CA SER A 172 -4.68 9.23 -15.67
C SER A 172 -4.06 10.01 -14.49
N LEU A 173 -4.42 9.65 -13.25
CA LEU A 173 -3.84 10.24 -12.04
C LEU A 173 -2.36 9.90 -11.88
N LEU A 174 -1.96 8.65 -12.14
CA LEU A 174 -0.56 8.23 -12.05
C LEU A 174 0.31 8.80 -13.17
N ALA A 175 -0.23 9.01 -14.37
CA ALA A 175 0.48 9.72 -15.43
C ALA A 175 0.74 11.19 -15.01
N ASN A 176 -0.23 11.84 -14.37
CA ASN A 176 -0.03 13.16 -13.77
C ASN A 176 1.03 13.17 -12.64
N ALA A 177 1.04 12.13 -11.80
CA ALA A 177 2.07 11.93 -10.78
C ALA A 177 3.47 11.77 -11.38
N PHE A 178 3.59 11.01 -12.48
CA PHE A 178 4.84 10.84 -13.24
C PHE A 178 5.38 12.19 -13.73
N PHE A 179 4.54 12.99 -14.36
CA PHE A 179 4.90 14.34 -14.82
C PHE A 179 4.95 15.38 -13.69
N CYS A 180 4.75 14.99 -12.44
CA CYS A 180 4.88 15.87 -11.27
C CYS A 180 3.95 17.09 -11.30
N THR A 181 2.69 16.89 -11.71
CA THR A 181 1.72 17.99 -11.93
C THR A 181 0.93 18.37 -10.67
N PHE A 182 0.84 17.49 -9.65
CA PHE A 182 0.00 17.76 -8.49
C PHE A 182 0.52 18.94 -7.66
N PRO A 183 -0.27 20.03 -7.53
CA PRO A 183 0.13 21.23 -6.83
C PRO A 183 0.14 21.03 -5.31
N ARG A 184 0.90 21.87 -4.59
CA ARG A 184 1.02 21.84 -3.11
C ARG A 184 1.64 20.57 -2.50
N ARG A 185 2.10 19.63 -3.33
CA ARG A 185 2.69 18.34 -2.90
C ARG A 185 4.21 18.29 -2.84
N ASN A 186 4.89 19.40 -3.14
CA ASN A 186 6.35 19.40 -3.34
C ASN A 186 7.13 20.14 -2.22
N ALA A 187 6.45 20.91 -1.37
CA ALA A 187 7.09 21.71 -0.33
C ALA A 187 7.36 20.90 0.94
N LYS A 188 8.61 20.89 1.41
CA LYS A 188 9.05 20.07 2.56
C LYS A 188 8.66 20.62 3.94
N MET A 189 8.30 21.90 4.07
CA MET A 189 8.09 22.57 5.36
C MET A 189 6.68 23.16 5.46
N ARG A 190 5.96 22.84 6.55
CA ARG A 190 4.67 23.42 6.96
C ARG A 190 3.64 23.54 5.82
N SER A 191 3.57 22.52 4.96
CA SER A 191 2.60 22.43 3.85
C SER A 191 1.28 21.85 4.36
N GLU A 192 0.17 22.23 3.73
CA GLU A 192 -1.16 21.64 3.89
C GLU A 192 -1.15 20.09 3.81
N TYR A 193 -0.23 19.53 3.01
CA TYR A 193 -0.10 18.10 2.78
C TYR A 193 1.06 17.44 3.56
N SER A 194 1.57 18.05 4.64
CA SER A 194 2.70 17.47 5.39
C SER A 194 2.37 16.12 6.06
N SER A 195 1.09 15.82 6.28
CA SER A 195 0.60 14.54 6.78
C SER A 195 0.26 13.53 5.67
N TYR A 196 0.57 13.83 4.41
CA TYR A 196 0.35 12.92 3.27
C TYR A 196 1.67 12.43 2.68
N PRO A 197 1.70 11.22 2.09
CA PRO A 197 2.89 10.74 1.39
C PRO A 197 3.20 11.57 0.12
N ASP A 198 4.43 11.48 -0.37
CA ASP A 198 4.83 12.05 -1.67
C ASP A 198 4.05 11.37 -2.80
N ILE A 199 3.34 12.14 -3.65
CA ILE A 199 2.68 11.59 -4.85
C ILE A 199 3.46 11.84 -6.14
N ASN A 200 4.11 13.00 -6.29
CA ASN A 200 4.88 13.32 -7.50
C ASN A 200 6.16 12.48 -7.59
N PHE A 201 6.53 12.08 -8.80
CA PHE A 201 7.56 11.06 -9.03
C PHE A 201 8.99 11.62 -9.14
N ASN A 202 9.21 12.90 -8.84
CA ASN A 202 10.50 13.57 -9.02
C ASN A 202 11.67 12.83 -8.36
N ARG A 203 11.45 12.14 -7.23
CA ARG A 203 12.48 11.36 -6.53
C ARG A 203 12.76 10.00 -7.17
N LEU A 204 11.99 9.53 -8.14
CA LEU A 204 12.36 8.38 -8.97
C LEU A 204 13.46 8.76 -9.98
N PHE A 205 13.58 10.04 -10.30
CA PHE A 205 14.52 10.55 -11.30
C PHE A 205 15.88 10.93 -10.68
N GLU A 206 16.01 10.92 -9.35
CA GLU A 206 17.21 11.36 -8.64
C GLU A 206 18.25 10.24 -8.41
N GLY A 207 19.53 10.63 -8.39
CA GLY A 207 20.65 9.81 -7.98
C GLY A 207 21.14 8.83 -9.05
N ARG A 208 22.03 7.92 -8.63
CA ARG A 208 22.68 6.89 -9.47
C ARG A 208 22.50 5.48 -8.94
N SER A 209 21.50 5.27 -8.07
CA SER A 209 21.24 3.93 -7.54
C SER A 209 20.80 3.00 -8.68
N SER A 210 21.42 1.82 -8.74
CA SER A 210 21.09 0.74 -9.68
C SER A 210 19.64 0.24 -9.57
N ARG A 211 18.94 0.62 -8.48
CA ARG A 211 17.51 0.32 -8.27
C ARG A 211 16.58 1.18 -9.13
N LYS A 212 16.98 2.41 -9.48
CA LYS A 212 16.10 3.36 -10.19
C LYS A 212 15.71 2.85 -11.58
N PRO A 213 16.65 2.32 -12.40
CA PRO A 213 16.29 1.70 -13.67
C PRO A 213 15.24 0.58 -13.53
N GLU A 214 15.37 -0.27 -12.53
CA GLU A 214 14.43 -1.39 -12.31
C GLU A 214 13.05 -0.87 -11.91
N LYS A 215 12.96 0.14 -11.04
CA LYS A 215 11.69 0.80 -10.73
C LYS A 215 11.05 1.43 -11.97
N LEU A 216 11.85 2.09 -12.80
CA LEU A 216 11.38 2.72 -14.04
C LEU A 216 10.88 1.67 -15.03
N LYS A 217 11.59 0.54 -15.24
CA LYS A 217 11.13 -0.57 -16.06
C LYS A 217 9.76 -1.09 -15.60
N THR A 218 9.59 -1.33 -14.30
CA THR A 218 8.32 -1.81 -13.73
C THR A 218 7.17 -0.82 -13.96
N LEU A 219 7.40 0.48 -13.74
CA LEU A 219 6.38 1.51 -13.95
C LEU A 219 6.06 1.73 -15.43
N PHE A 220 7.06 1.74 -16.31
CA PHE A 220 6.84 1.86 -17.75
C PHE A 220 6.13 0.64 -18.33
N CYS A 221 6.34 -0.56 -17.77
CA CYS A 221 5.55 -1.75 -18.11
C CYS A 221 4.06 -1.51 -17.84
N TYR A 222 3.71 -0.93 -16.68
CA TYR A 222 2.33 -0.55 -16.36
C TYR A 222 1.80 0.53 -17.32
N PHE A 223 2.52 1.65 -17.48
CA PHE A 223 2.06 2.75 -18.32
C PHE A 223 1.82 2.30 -19.76
N ARG A 224 2.76 1.53 -20.33
CA ARG A 224 2.61 0.92 -21.65
C ARG A 224 1.31 0.11 -21.75
N ARG A 225 1.08 -0.82 -20.81
CA ARG A 225 -0.12 -1.68 -20.83
C ARG A 225 -1.42 -0.87 -20.78
N VAL A 226 -1.54 0.10 -19.87
CA VAL A 226 -2.79 0.84 -19.70
C VAL A 226 -3.04 1.88 -20.79
N THR A 227 -2.01 2.36 -21.47
CA THR A 227 -2.17 3.26 -22.63
C THR A 227 -2.41 2.51 -23.94
N GLU A 228 -1.85 1.32 -24.12
CA GLU A 228 -2.14 0.45 -25.27
C GLU A 228 -3.56 -0.13 -25.18
N LYS A 229 -3.98 -0.56 -23.98
CA LYS A 229 -5.31 -1.13 -23.72
C LYS A 229 -5.86 -0.62 -22.39
N LYS A 230 -6.88 0.23 -22.48
CA LYS A 230 -7.56 0.79 -21.30
C LYS A 230 -8.07 -0.34 -20.38
N PRO A 231 -7.74 -0.32 -19.08
CA PRO A 231 -8.25 -1.30 -18.14
C PRO A 231 -9.73 -1.03 -17.83
N THR A 232 -10.48 -2.09 -17.53
CA THR A 232 -11.96 -2.08 -17.48
C THR A 232 -12.54 -2.32 -16.09
N GLY A 233 -11.69 -2.56 -15.09
CA GLY A 233 -12.12 -2.83 -13.72
C GLY A 233 -12.20 -1.57 -12.85
N LEU A 234 -12.65 -1.81 -11.62
CA LEU A 234 -12.67 -0.81 -10.54
C LEU A 234 -11.66 -1.19 -9.46
N VAL A 235 -11.25 -0.18 -8.68
CA VAL A 235 -10.46 -0.34 -7.46
C VAL A 235 -11.17 0.41 -6.32
N THR A 236 -11.29 -0.22 -5.16
CA THR A 236 -11.80 0.40 -3.94
C THR A 236 -10.67 0.63 -2.95
N PHE A 237 -10.57 1.85 -2.42
CA PHE A 237 -9.69 2.23 -1.33
C PHE A 237 -10.54 2.56 -0.10
N THR A 238 -10.35 1.84 1.00
CA THR A 238 -11.13 2.01 2.23
C THR A 238 -10.20 2.31 3.38
N ARG A 239 -10.34 3.50 3.98
CA ARG A 239 -9.73 3.77 5.29
C ARG A 239 -10.65 3.21 6.36
N GLN A 240 -10.10 2.40 7.25
CA GLN A 240 -10.79 1.88 8.42
C GLN A 240 -10.11 2.43 9.67
N SER A 241 -10.91 2.93 10.62
CA SER A 241 -10.47 3.44 11.92
C SER A 241 -11.38 2.84 12.99
N LEU A 242 -10.80 2.11 13.93
CA LEU A 242 -11.54 1.48 15.03
C LEU A 242 -11.33 2.26 16.33
N GLU A 243 -12.39 2.41 17.11
CA GLU A 243 -12.32 2.96 18.47
C GLU A 243 -12.30 1.84 19.50
N ASP A 244 -13.09 0.79 19.26
CA ASP A 244 -13.20 -0.38 20.13
C ASP A 244 -12.22 -1.48 19.72
N PHE A 245 -11.51 -2.01 20.72
CA PHE A 245 -10.55 -3.10 20.57
C PHE A 245 -10.83 -4.21 21.60
N PRO A 246 -10.42 -5.46 21.33
CA PRO A 246 -10.56 -6.53 22.30
C PRO A 246 -9.85 -6.21 23.62
N GLU A 247 -10.49 -6.54 24.74
CA GLU A 247 -9.80 -6.63 26.02
C GLU A 247 -8.94 -7.91 26.02
N TRP A 248 -7.72 -7.80 25.48
CA TRP A 248 -6.89 -8.96 25.11
C TRP A 248 -6.71 -9.99 26.23
N GLU A 249 -6.53 -9.56 27.49
CA GLU A 249 -6.36 -10.45 28.65
C GLU A 249 -7.59 -11.31 28.96
N ARG A 250 -8.77 -10.88 28.53
CA ARG A 250 -10.07 -11.54 28.78
C ARG A 250 -10.68 -12.12 27.52
N CYS A 251 -9.98 -12.07 26.38
CA CYS A 251 -10.49 -12.60 25.13
C CYS A 251 -10.56 -14.13 25.16
N GLU A 252 -11.78 -14.67 25.13
CA GLU A 252 -12.02 -16.12 25.21
C GLU A 252 -11.97 -16.85 23.87
N LYS A 253 -11.76 -16.12 22.76
CA LYS A 253 -11.73 -16.71 21.42
C LYS A 253 -10.60 -17.73 21.29
N PRO A 254 -10.85 -18.92 20.69
CA PRO A 254 -9.82 -19.91 20.43
C PRO A 254 -8.88 -19.46 19.29
N LEU A 255 -7.69 -20.04 19.24
CA LEU A 255 -6.81 -19.84 18.08
C LEU A 255 -7.43 -20.47 16.82
N THR A 256 -7.22 -19.83 15.67
CA THR A 256 -7.68 -20.30 14.35
C THR A 256 -6.62 -21.17 13.66
N ARG A 257 -6.93 -21.71 12.48
CA ARG A 257 -6.01 -22.60 11.77
C ARG A 257 -4.80 -21.84 11.24
N LEU A 258 -3.67 -22.54 11.19
CA LEU A 258 -2.42 -22.04 10.62
C LEU A 258 -1.98 -22.92 9.45
N HIS A 259 -1.54 -22.28 8.38
CA HIS A 259 -0.61 -22.85 7.40
C HIS A 259 0.65 -21.97 7.44
N VAL A 260 1.82 -22.56 7.64
CA VAL A 260 3.09 -21.83 7.64
C VAL A 260 4.06 -22.53 6.69
N THR A 261 4.77 -21.75 5.88
CA THR A 261 5.71 -22.25 4.87
C THR A 261 6.89 -21.29 4.73
N TYR A 262 8.07 -21.84 4.44
CA TYR A 262 9.26 -21.05 4.10
C TYR A 262 9.35 -20.74 2.60
N GLU A 263 8.55 -21.39 1.76
CA GLU A 263 8.53 -21.15 0.31
C GLU A 263 7.33 -20.31 -0.11
N GLY A 264 7.46 -19.66 -1.27
CA GLY A 264 6.40 -18.86 -1.86
C GLY A 264 6.30 -17.44 -1.31
N THR A 265 5.33 -16.70 -1.85
CA THR A 265 5.12 -15.28 -1.53
C THR A 265 3.66 -14.97 -1.27
N ILE A 266 3.41 -13.82 -0.62
CA ILE A 266 2.07 -13.35 -0.30
C ILE A 266 1.27 -13.11 -1.58
N GLU A 267 1.84 -12.42 -2.56
CA GLU A 267 1.18 -12.06 -3.81
C GLU A 267 1.01 -13.25 -4.77
N GLY A 268 1.96 -14.20 -4.78
CA GLY A 268 1.93 -15.37 -5.65
C GLY A 268 1.04 -16.49 -5.10
N ASN A 269 1.28 -16.92 -3.86
CA ASN A 269 0.65 -18.10 -3.26
C ASN A 269 -0.58 -17.75 -2.41
N GLY A 270 -0.69 -16.48 -1.99
CA GLY A 270 -1.83 -15.93 -1.25
C GLY A 270 -2.97 -15.40 -2.12
N ARG A 271 -3.09 -15.79 -3.40
CA ARG A 271 -4.20 -15.36 -4.28
C ARG A 271 -5.57 -15.64 -3.64
N GLY A 272 -6.47 -14.65 -3.70
CA GLY A 272 -7.80 -14.68 -3.08
C GLY A 272 -7.82 -14.59 -1.54
N MET A 273 -6.67 -14.52 -0.88
CA MET A 273 -6.57 -14.25 0.56
C MET A 273 -6.51 -12.75 0.85
N LEU A 274 -6.69 -12.34 2.10
CA LEU A 274 -6.36 -10.99 2.52
C LEU A 274 -4.83 -10.87 2.63
N GLN A 275 -4.23 -10.10 1.73
CA GLN A 275 -2.78 -10.01 1.60
C GLN A 275 -2.25 -8.82 2.40
N VAL A 276 -1.31 -9.07 3.30
CA VAL A 276 -0.75 -8.03 4.17
C VAL A 276 0.37 -7.28 3.43
N ASP A 277 0.23 -5.96 3.37
CA ASP A 277 1.29 -5.02 3.02
C ASP A 277 1.99 -4.57 4.31
N PHE A 278 3.31 -4.76 4.37
CA PHE A 278 4.15 -4.43 5.53
C PHE A 278 4.48 -2.93 5.52
N ALA A 279 3.43 -2.15 5.74
CA ALA A 279 3.41 -0.75 5.35
C ALA A 279 4.30 0.15 6.20
N ASN A 280 4.67 1.29 5.61
CA ASN A 280 4.96 2.50 6.37
C ASN A 280 3.64 3.19 6.73
N ARG A 281 3.60 3.93 7.86
CA ARG A 281 2.42 4.73 8.22
C ARG A 281 2.05 5.76 7.14
N PHE A 282 3.02 6.23 6.36
CA PHE A 282 2.80 6.88 5.07
C PHE A 282 2.76 5.81 3.98
N VAL A 283 1.56 5.32 3.65
CA VAL A 283 1.33 4.17 2.76
C VAL A 283 2.16 4.23 1.47
N GLY A 284 2.70 3.09 1.06
CA GLY A 284 3.64 2.95 -0.05
C GLY A 284 5.07 3.37 0.28
N GLY A 285 5.35 3.77 1.52
CA GLY A 285 6.69 4.04 2.03
C GLY A 285 7.55 4.88 1.09
N GLY A 286 8.70 4.32 0.71
CA GLY A 286 9.67 4.92 -0.18
C GLY A 286 9.46 4.60 -1.67
N VAL A 287 8.26 4.19 -2.12
CA VAL A 287 8.04 3.71 -3.49
C VAL A 287 8.43 4.74 -4.54
N THR A 288 8.03 6.00 -4.36
CA THR A 288 8.40 7.12 -5.24
C THR A 288 9.80 7.67 -4.95
N GLY A 289 10.53 7.08 -4.00
CA GLY A 289 11.89 7.45 -3.60
C GLY A 289 12.85 6.25 -3.69
N ALA A 290 13.54 5.93 -2.60
CA ALA A 290 14.62 4.95 -2.56
C ALA A 290 14.25 3.56 -2.02
N GLY A 291 13.08 3.41 -1.36
CA GLY A 291 12.65 2.16 -0.75
C GLY A 291 12.39 1.07 -1.81
N LEU A 292 12.75 -0.17 -1.54
CA LEU A 292 12.55 -1.31 -2.46
C LEU A 292 12.45 -2.62 -1.69
N VAL A 293 11.72 -2.60 -0.57
CA VAL A 293 11.42 -3.79 0.24
C VAL A 293 9.99 -4.24 -0.06
N GLN A 294 9.37 -5.05 0.80
CA GLN A 294 8.08 -5.70 0.54
C GLN A 294 6.98 -4.72 0.08
N GLU A 295 6.77 -3.61 0.79
CA GLU A 295 5.73 -2.61 0.46
C GLU A 295 6.01 -1.97 -0.90
N GLU A 296 7.22 -1.45 -1.14
CA GLU A 296 7.50 -0.76 -2.40
C GLU A 296 7.50 -1.70 -3.60
N ILE A 297 7.98 -2.93 -3.43
CA ILE A 297 7.90 -3.95 -4.49
C ILE A 297 6.43 -4.17 -4.86
N ARG A 298 5.55 -4.32 -3.86
CA ARG A 298 4.13 -4.55 -4.12
C ARG A 298 3.47 -3.36 -4.82
N PHE A 299 3.80 -2.14 -4.40
CA PHE A 299 3.34 -0.92 -5.06
C PHE A 299 3.90 -0.74 -6.47
N LEU A 300 5.06 -1.32 -6.80
CA LEU A 300 5.61 -1.29 -8.16
C LEU A 300 4.96 -2.33 -9.08
N ILE A 301 4.71 -3.55 -8.61
CA ILE A 301 4.10 -4.59 -9.45
C ILE A 301 2.58 -4.46 -9.58
N ASN A 302 1.93 -3.78 -8.61
CA ASN A 302 0.53 -3.34 -8.68
C ASN A 302 0.44 -1.78 -8.57
N PRO A 303 0.85 -1.01 -9.60
CA PRO A 303 0.99 0.45 -9.53
C PRO A 303 -0.24 1.24 -9.12
N GLU A 304 -1.43 0.67 -9.30
CA GLU A 304 -2.69 1.27 -8.86
C GLU A 304 -2.71 1.52 -7.35
N LEU A 305 -1.90 0.81 -6.55
CA LEU A 305 -1.69 1.10 -5.12
C LEU A 305 -1.08 2.49 -4.89
N ILE A 306 -0.22 2.97 -5.78
CA ILE A 306 0.51 4.25 -5.63
C ILE A 306 -0.46 5.43 -5.53
N VAL A 307 -1.62 5.37 -6.21
CA VAL A 307 -2.60 6.47 -6.18
C VAL A 307 -3.19 6.68 -4.79
N SER A 308 -3.16 5.68 -3.90
CA SER A 308 -3.59 5.84 -2.51
C SER A 308 -2.85 6.98 -1.80
N ARG A 309 -1.59 7.24 -2.17
CA ARG A 309 -0.74 8.33 -1.65
C ARG A 309 -1.27 9.72 -1.99
N LEU A 310 -2.10 9.83 -3.02
CA LEU A 310 -2.72 11.09 -3.41
C LEU A 310 -3.71 11.57 -2.35
N PHE A 311 -4.48 10.67 -1.76
CA PHE A 311 -5.61 11.00 -0.89
C PHE A 311 -5.61 10.32 0.47
N THR A 312 -4.64 9.48 0.82
CA THR A 312 -4.58 8.82 2.13
C THR A 312 -3.64 9.58 3.06
N GLU A 313 -4.20 10.13 4.14
CA GLU A 313 -3.41 10.74 5.21
C GLU A 313 -2.63 9.66 5.98
N VAL A 314 -1.53 10.04 6.61
CA VAL A 314 -0.73 9.15 7.46
C VAL A 314 -1.61 8.35 8.44
N LEU A 315 -1.37 7.04 8.53
CA LEU A 315 -2.11 6.16 9.42
C LEU A 315 -1.76 6.46 10.89
N ASP A 316 -2.78 6.48 11.73
CA ASP A 316 -2.65 6.45 13.19
C ASP A 316 -2.65 5.00 13.71
N HIS A 317 -2.42 4.79 15.00
CA HIS A 317 -2.27 3.47 15.62
C HIS A 317 -3.50 2.57 15.48
N ASN A 318 -4.68 3.14 15.33
CA ASN A 318 -5.97 2.45 15.25
C ASN A 318 -6.54 2.37 13.83
N GLU A 319 -5.71 2.60 12.80
CA GLU A 319 -6.16 2.70 11.41
C GLU A 319 -5.46 1.73 10.45
N CYS A 320 -6.12 1.38 9.37
CA CYS A 320 -5.52 0.69 8.23
C CYS A 320 -6.08 1.22 6.90
N LEU A 321 -5.41 0.89 5.80
CA LEU A 321 -5.94 1.11 4.45
C LEU A 321 -6.15 -0.24 3.77
N ILE A 322 -7.37 -0.50 3.32
CA ILE A 322 -7.75 -1.71 2.58
C ILE A 322 -7.94 -1.32 1.13
N ILE A 323 -7.28 -2.04 0.22
CA ILE A 323 -7.39 -1.83 -1.22
C ILE A 323 -7.86 -3.12 -1.88
N THR A 324 -8.96 -3.05 -2.63
CA THR A 324 -9.54 -4.18 -3.35
C THR A 324 -9.58 -3.89 -4.84
N GLY A 325 -9.07 -4.79 -5.66
CA GLY A 325 -9.23 -4.73 -7.10
C GLY A 325 -7.99 -4.36 -7.91
N THR A 326 -6.84 -4.16 -7.27
CA THR A 326 -5.62 -3.81 -7.99
C THR A 326 -5.13 -4.96 -8.87
N GLU A 327 -4.62 -4.61 -10.04
CA GLU A 327 -4.05 -5.54 -11.01
C GLU A 327 -2.54 -5.65 -10.86
N GLN A 328 -2.00 -6.87 -11.01
CA GLN A 328 -0.56 -7.08 -11.13
C GLN A 328 -0.14 -6.92 -12.60
N TYR A 329 0.77 -6.00 -12.87
CA TYR A 329 1.25 -5.69 -14.23
C TYR A 329 2.66 -6.20 -14.50
N SER A 330 3.42 -6.57 -13.47
CA SER A 330 4.81 -7.00 -13.61
C SER A 330 5.15 -8.19 -12.72
N GLU A 331 6.09 -8.98 -13.20
CA GLU A 331 6.82 -9.98 -12.42
C GLU A 331 8.22 -9.46 -12.09
N TYR A 332 8.82 -10.00 -11.05
CA TYR A 332 10.12 -9.57 -10.57
C TYR A 332 10.92 -10.74 -10.00
N THR A 333 12.22 -10.52 -9.82
CA THR A 333 13.11 -11.39 -9.03
C THR A 333 13.90 -10.56 -8.04
N GLY A 334 14.46 -11.22 -7.02
CA GLY A 334 15.29 -10.57 -6.01
C GLY A 334 14.52 -9.67 -5.04
N TYR A 335 15.25 -8.95 -4.19
CA TYR A 335 14.70 -8.11 -3.13
C TYR A 335 15.69 -7.00 -2.77
N ALA A 336 15.20 -5.80 -2.45
CA ALA A 336 16.06 -4.64 -2.13
C ALA A 336 17.11 -4.36 -3.21
N GLU A 337 18.41 -4.55 -2.91
CA GLU A 337 19.49 -4.30 -3.89
C GLU A 337 19.50 -5.27 -5.08
N THR A 338 18.93 -6.48 -4.92
CA THR A 338 18.92 -7.50 -5.98
C THR A 338 17.62 -7.50 -6.79
N TYR A 339 16.69 -6.60 -6.49
CA TYR A 339 15.43 -6.49 -7.23
C TYR A 339 15.69 -6.25 -8.72
N ARG A 340 15.02 -7.03 -9.56
CA ARG A 340 14.99 -6.85 -11.02
C ARG A 340 13.57 -6.95 -11.52
N TRP A 341 13.20 -6.04 -12.42
CA TRP A 341 12.01 -6.26 -13.23
C TRP A 341 12.26 -7.47 -14.14
N ALA A 342 11.36 -8.44 -14.13
CA ALA A 342 11.52 -9.67 -14.91
C ALA A 342 10.79 -9.58 -16.26
N ARG A 343 9.48 -9.33 -16.22
CA ARG A 343 8.61 -9.27 -17.42
C ARG A 343 7.26 -8.66 -17.08
N SER A 344 6.47 -8.36 -18.11
CA SER A 344 5.04 -8.05 -17.99
C SER A 344 4.26 -9.25 -17.42
N HIS A 345 3.26 -8.98 -16.58
CA HIS A 345 2.33 -9.98 -16.05
C HIS A 345 0.93 -9.79 -16.65
N GLU A 346 0.33 -10.90 -17.06
CA GLU A 346 -1.09 -10.97 -17.43
C GLU A 346 -1.89 -11.53 -16.26
N ASP A 347 -2.57 -10.64 -15.53
CA ASP A 347 -3.29 -10.99 -14.33
C ASP A 347 -4.58 -11.77 -14.66
N GLY A 348 -4.55 -13.07 -14.36
CA GLY A 348 -5.68 -14.00 -14.53
C GLY A 348 -6.66 -14.04 -13.36
N SER A 349 -6.60 -13.12 -12.39
CA SER A 349 -7.57 -13.06 -11.30
C SER A 349 -8.99 -12.79 -11.81
N GLU A 350 -9.95 -13.51 -11.24
CA GLU A 350 -11.38 -13.23 -11.45
C GLU A 350 -11.75 -11.84 -10.92
N LYS A 351 -12.86 -11.30 -11.42
CA LYS A 351 -13.45 -10.04 -10.94
C LYS A 351 -14.74 -10.31 -10.17
N ASP A 352 -15.01 -9.51 -9.14
CA ASP A 352 -16.26 -9.55 -8.38
C ASP A 352 -17.42 -8.84 -9.12
N GLU A 353 -18.62 -8.80 -8.50
CA GLU A 353 -19.82 -8.17 -9.07
C GLU A 353 -19.63 -6.66 -9.33
N TRP A 354 -18.67 -6.01 -8.68
CA TRP A 354 -18.30 -4.60 -8.88
C TRP A 354 -17.15 -4.42 -9.89
N GLN A 355 -16.78 -5.47 -10.61
CA GLN A 355 -15.68 -5.47 -11.59
C GLN A 355 -14.30 -5.18 -10.97
N ARG A 356 -14.11 -5.47 -9.68
CA ARG A 356 -12.81 -5.40 -9.00
C ARG A 356 -12.14 -6.75 -9.06
N ARG A 357 -10.84 -6.81 -9.33
CA ARG A 357 -10.09 -8.07 -9.20
C ARG A 357 -10.22 -8.64 -7.80
N CYS A 358 -10.29 -9.97 -7.68
CA CYS A 358 -10.36 -10.71 -6.43
C CYS A 358 -9.00 -10.73 -5.67
N THR A 359 -8.40 -9.55 -5.55
CA THR A 359 -7.15 -9.24 -4.86
C THR A 359 -7.47 -8.18 -3.82
N GLU A 360 -7.34 -8.53 -2.55
CA GLU A 360 -7.53 -7.62 -1.41
C GLU A 360 -6.22 -7.49 -0.65
N ILE A 361 -5.75 -6.25 -0.51
CA ILE A 361 -4.49 -5.90 0.16
C ILE A 361 -4.82 -4.99 1.33
N VAL A 362 -4.17 -5.19 2.47
CA VAL A 362 -4.29 -4.29 3.62
C VAL A 362 -2.93 -3.77 4.07
N ALA A 363 -2.79 -2.45 4.09
CA ALA A 363 -1.63 -1.74 4.60
C ALA A 363 -1.77 -1.55 6.11
N ILE A 364 -0.88 -2.20 6.87
CA ILE A 364 -0.73 -2.03 8.31
C ILE A 364 0.72 -1.75 8.65
N ASP A 365 0.98 -0.64 9.35
CA ASP A 365 2.33 -0.23 9.72
C ASP A 365 2.75 -0.80 11.07
N ALA A 366 3.85 -1.55 11.13
CA ALA A 366 4.47 -1.95 12.39
C ALA A 366 5.23 -0.78 13.03
N LEU A 367 5.45 -0.84 14.34
CA LEU A 367 6.39 0.08 14.98
C LEU A 367 7.83 -0.23 14.56
N HIS A 368 8.64 0.82 14.44
CA HIS A 368 10.08 0.69 14.27
C HIS A 368 10.76 0.65 15.64
N PHE A 369 11.33 -0.49 16.01
CA PHE A 369 12.03 -0.71 17.26
C PHE A 369 13.53 -0.52 17.09
N ARG A 370 14.09 0.50 17.75
CA ARG A 370 15.54 0.74 17.78
C ARG A 370 16.24 -0.06 18.89
N ARG A 371 15.50 -0.42 19.94
CA ARG A 371 15.95 -1.31 21.01
C ARG A 371 15.08 -2.56 20.97
N TYR A 372 15.72 -3.73 20.97
CA TYR A 372 15.04 -5.01 20.81
C TYR A 372 13.99 -5.26 21.90
N LEU A 373 14.29 -4.94 23.16
CA LEU A 373 13.38 -5.18 24.30
C LEU A 373 12.12 -4.31 24.31
N ASP A 374 12.12 -3.16 23.63
CA ASP A 374 10.99 -2.21 23.65
C ASP A 374 9.69 -2.85 23.11
N GLN A 375 9.81 -3.84 22.21
CA GLN A 375 8.65 -4.48 21.60
C GLN A 375 7.88 -5.41 22.54
N PHE A 376 8.50 -5.87 23.63
CA PHE A 376 7.87 -6.72 24.63
C PHE A 376 7.13 -5.91 25.70
N VAL A 377 7.25 -4.57 25.69
CA VAL A 377 6.48 -3.71 26.58
C VAL A 377 4.97 -3.92 26.31
N PRO A 378 4.12 -4.14 27.33
CA PRO A 378 2.71 -4.46 27.16
C PRO A 378 1.93 -3.52 26.23
N GLU A 379 2.20 -2.21 26.34
CA GLU A 379 1.60 -1.18 25.50
C GLU A 379 1.99 -1.33 24.02
N LYS A 380 3.24 -1.71 23.73
CA LYS A 380 3.74 -1.90 22.37
C LYS A 380 3.19 -3.20 21.79
N MET A 381 3.16 -4.29 22.56
CA MET A 381 2.48 -5.53 22.14
C MET A 381 1.00 -5.30 21.83
N ARG A 382 0.29 -4.56 22.72
CA ARG A 382 -1.12 -4.20 22.51
C ARG A 382 -1.32 -3.33 21.28
N ARG A 383 -0.43 -2.36 21.03
CA ARG A 383 -0.46 -1.53 19.82
C ARG A 383 -0.39 -2.39 18.56
N GLU A 384 0.55 -3.33 18.49
CA GLU A 384 0.69 -4.20 17.32
C GLU A 384 -0.48 -5.17 17.14
N LEU A 385 -1.02 -5.72 18.25
CA LEU A 385 -2.25 -6.51 18.25
C LEU A 385 -3.44 -5.72 17.69
N ASN A 386 -3.64 -4.49 18.18
CA ASN A 386 -4.72 -3.61 17.73
C ASN A 386 -4.57 -3.23 16.25
N LYS A 387 -3.36 -2.93 15.81
CA LYS A 387 -3.05 -2.61 14.41
C LYS A 387 -3.38 -3.78 13.47
N ALA A 388 -2.90 -4.99 13.80
CA ALA A 388 -3.19 -6.20 13.03
C ALA A 388 -4.69 -6.52 13.05
N TYR A 389 -5.34 -6.41 14.22
CA TYR A 389 -6.78 -6.62 14.37
C TYR A 389 -7.59 -5.67 13.49
N CYS A 390 -7.25 -4.37 13.48
CA CYS A 390 -7.85 -3.39 12.59
C CYS A 390 -7.65 -3.77 11.12
N GLY A 391 -6.50 -4.31 10.74
CA GLY A 391 -6.25 -4.80 9.38
C GLY A 391 -7.12 -6.01 8.99
N PHE A 392 -7.39 -6.91 9.94
CA PHE A 392 -8.01 -8.21 9.67
C PHE A 392 -9.53 -8.22 9.82
N LEU A 393 -10.07 -7.40 10.72
CA LEU A 393 -11.50 -7.28 10.99
C LEU A 393 -12.23 -6.69 9.78
N ARG A 394 -13.41 -7.25 9.47
CA ARG A 394 -14.39 -6.67 8.55
C ARG A 394 -15.73 -6.58 9.29
N PRO A 395 -16.08 -5.42 9.86
CA PRO A 395 -17.34 -5.26 10.60
C PRO A 395 -18.54 -5.68 9.76
N GLY A 396 -19.44 -6.47 10.35
CA GLY A 396 -20.68 -6.93 9.68
C GLY A 396 -20.50 -8.05 8.65
N VAL A 397 -19.31 -8.64 8.52
CA VAL A 397 -19.07 -9.79 7.63
C VAL A 397 -18.94 -11.08 8.45
N PRO A 398 -19.76 -12.13 8.18
CA PRO A 398 -19.64 -13.42 8.86
C PRO A 398 -18.28 -14.09 8.66
N SER A 399 -17.79 -14.85 9.64
CA SER A 399 -16.43 -15.39 9.62
C SER A 399 -16.22 -16.49 8.56
N GLU A 400 -17.27 -17.21 8.19
CA GLU A 400 -17.31 -18.13 7.05
C GLU A 400 -17.10 -17.43 5.70
N ASN A 401 -17.37 -16.12 5.63
CA ASN A 401 -17.15 -15.31 4.44
C ASN A 401 -15.79 -14.60 4.40
N LEU A 402 -14.99 -14.72 5.46
CA LEU A 402 -13.66 -14.14 5.51
C LEU A 402 -12.62 -15.11 4.94
N SER A 403 -11.88 -14.64 3.92
CA SER A 403 -10.69 -15.35 3.43
C SER A 403 -9.62 -15.44 4.52
N ALA A 404 -8.69 -16.39 4.40
CA ALA A 404 -7.53 -16.42 5.29
C ALA A 404 -6.66 -15.15 5.12
N VAL A 405 -5.84 -14.85 6.13
CA VAL A 405 -4.82 -13.80 6.07
C VAL A 405 -3.54 -14.38 5.49
N ALA A 406 -3.07 -13.87 4.35
CA ALA A 406 -1.76 -14.16 3.79
C ALA A 406 -0.75 -13.11 4.26
N THR A 407 0.15 -13.50 5.15
CA THR A 407 1.11 -12.60 5.81
C THR A 407 2.47 -13.26 5.99
N GLY A 408 3.39 -12.61 6.71
CA GLY A 408 4.70 -13.13 7.05
C GLY A 408 5.38 -12.25 8.11
N ASN A 409 6.68 -12.03 7.95
CA ASN A 409 7.58 -11.34 8.89
C ASN A 409 7.36 -9.81 8.98
N TRP A 410 6.13 -9.41 9.33
CA TRP A 410 5.67 -8.03 9.43
C TRP A 410 6.48 -7.22 10.47
N GLY A 411 7.19 -6.19 9.99
CA GLY A 411 7.99 -5.30 10.84
C GLY A 411 9.32 -5.88 11.32
N CYS A 412 9.77 -7.04 10.82
CA CYS A 412 10.93 -7.74 11.38
C CYS A 412 12.28 -7.38 10.72
N GLY A 413 12.27 -6.91 9.47
CA GLY A 413 13.49 -6.51 8.76
C GLY A 413 13.96 -5.12 9.16
N ALA A 414 13.76 -4.14 8.29
CA ALA A 414 14.19 -2.75 8.49
C ALA A 414 13.63 -2.09 9.77
N PHE A 415 12.59 -2.66 10.39
CA PHE A 415 11.90 -2.10 11.57
C PHE A 415 12.28 -2.81 12.88
N GLY A 416 13.16 -3.82 12.86
CA GLY A 416 13.76 -4.40 14.06
C GLY A 416 12.84 -5.27 14.95
N GLY A 417 11.68 -5.66 14.45
CA GLY A 417 10.77 -6.56 15.18
C GLY A 417 11.26 -8.01 15.26
N ASP A 418 10.92 -8.69 16.34
CA ASP A 418 11.15 -10.12 16.53
C ASP A 418 10.09 -10.93 15.77
N ALA A 419 10.53 -11.83 14.88
CA ALA A 419 9.64 -12.59 14.01
C ALA A 419 8.76 -13.60 14.75
N ARG A 420 9.25 -14.19 15.85
CA ARG A 420 8.47 -15.17 16.66
C ARG A 420 7.39 -14.45 17.46
N LEU A 421 7.70 -13.30 18.07
CA LEU A 421 6.71 -12.44 18.71
C LEU A 421 5.67 -11.92 17.71
N LYS A 422 6.10 -11.40 16.56
CA LYS A 422 5.20 -10.85 15.53
C LYS A 422 4.31 -11.93 14.91
N ALA A 423 4.78 -13.17 14.76
CA ALA A 423 3.95 -14.29 14.35
C ALA A 423 2.83 -14.56 15.37
N LEU A 424 3.15 -14.67 16.67
CA LEU A 424 2.14 -14.83 17.72
C LEU A 424 1.15 -13.67 17.76
N ILE A 425 1.62 -12.42 17.68
CA ILE A 425 0.73 -11.23 17.64
C ILE A 425 -0.27 -11.32 16.49
N GLN A 426 0.18 -11.69 15.29
CA GLN A 426 -0.70 -11.83 14.13
C GLN A 426 -1.68 -13.00 14.28
N ILE A 427 -1.25 -14.13 14.86
CA ILE A 427 -2.12 -15.27 15.18
C ILE A 427 -3.23 -14.87 16.15
N LEU A 428 -2.90 -14.14 17.22
CA LEU A 428 -3.88 -13.67 18.20
C LEU A 428 -4.86 -12.66 17.61
N ALA A 429 -4.36 -11.71 16.81
CA ALA A 429 -5.20 -10.74 16.13
C ALA A 429 -6.13 -11.40 15.10
N ALA A 430 -5.64 -12.37 14.33
CA ALA A 430 -6.45 -13.13 13.38
C ALA A 430 -7.49 -14.00 14.07
N ALA A 431 -7.15 -14.64 15.19
CA ALA A 431 -8.09 -15.37 16.03
C ALA A 431 -9.20 -14.46 16.57
N ALA A 432 -8.85 -13.27 17.06
CA ALA A 432 -9.82 -12.28 17.51
C ALA A 432 -10.76 -11.80 16.38
N ALA A 433 -10.24 -11.71 15.15
CA ALA A 433 -11.00 -11.39 13.94
C ALA A 433 -11.63 -12.61 13.24
N GLU A 434 -11.52 -13.81 13.82
CA GLU A 434 -12.06 -15.09 13.31
C GLU A 434 -11.58 -15.48 11.90
N ARG A 435 -10.30 -15.24 11.61
CA ARG A 435 -9.65 -15.60 10.34
C ARG A 435 -8.53 -16.60 10.56
N ASP A 436 -8.41 -17.55 9.63
CA ASP A 436 -7.24 -18.43 9.57
C ASP A 436 -6.00 -17.67 9.06
N VAL A 437 -4.81 -18.17 9.38
CA VAL A 437 -3.52 -17.56 9.00
C VAL A 437 -2.77 -18.44 8.02
N VAL A 438 -2.24 -17.81 6.96
CA VAL A 438 -1.28 -18.37 6.01
C VAL A 438 -0.03 -17.52 6.11
N TYR A 439 1.03 -18.09 6.68
CA TYR A 439 2.24 -17.37 7.07
C TYR A 439 3.44 -17.80 6.21
N PHE A 440 4.05 -16.84 5.52
CA PHE A 440 5.24 -17.03 4.69
C PHE A 440 6.48 -16.54 5.46
N THR A 441 7.44 -17.43 5.70
CA THR A 441 8.69 -17.08 6.42
C THR A 441 9.85 -16.69 5.50
N PHE A 442 9.63 -16.71 4.17
CA PHE A 442 10.55 -16.20 3.15
C PHE A 442 11.96 -16.80 3.21
N GLY A 443 12.04 -18.13 3.13
CA GLY A 443 13.29 -18.90 3.13
C GLY A 443 13.72 -19.41 4.51
N ASP A 444 13.14 -18.90 5.58
CA ASP A 444 13.48 -19.30 6.95
C ASP A 444 12.70 -20.55 7.39
N SER A 445 13.29 -21.72 7.15
CA SER A 445 12.72 -23.02 7.53
C SER A 445 12.73 -23.29 9.04
N GLU A 446 13.65 -22.68 9.79
CA GLU A 446 13.69 -22.81 11.25
C GLU A 446 12.51 -22.05 11.87
N LEU A 447 12.31 -20.79 11.46
CA LEU A 447 11.17 -20.00 11.88
C LEU A 447 9.84 -20.67 11.53
N MET A 448 9.74 -21.30 10.35
CA MET A 448 8.54 -22.06 9.97
C MET A 448 8.24 -23.16 10.99
N ARG A 449 9.24 -23.99 11.34
CA ARG A 449 9.09 -25.06 12.33
C ARG A 449 8.71 -24.51 13.70
N ASP A 450 9.36 -23.45 14.14
CA ASP A 450 9.11 -22.86 15.44
C ASP A 450 7.69 -22.29 15.57
N ILE A 451 7.22 -21.56 14.56
CA ILE A 451 5.85 -21.02 14.53
C ILE A 451 4.85 -22.18 14.52
N TYR A 452 5.07 -23.21 13.70
CA TYR A 452 4.20 -24.39 13.66
C TYR A 452 4.12 -25.10 15.01
N SER A 453 5.27 -25.40 15.62
CA SER A 453 5.35 -26.09 16.91
C SER A 453 4.66 -25.31 18.03
N MET A 454 4.90 -23.99 18.09
CA MET A 454 4.26 -23.13 19.10
C MET A 454 2.74 -23.06 18.89
N HIS A 455 2.26 -22.87 17.65
CA HIS A 455 0.83 -22.85 17.35
C HIS A 455 0.15 -24.18 17.71
N THR A 456 0.77 -25.30 17.35
CA THR A 456 0.28 -26.66 17.66
C THR A 456 0.18 -26.86 19.17
N PHE A 457 1.25 -26.55 19.90
CA PHE A 457 1.32 -26.69 21.35
C PHE A 457 0.23 -25.89 22.09
N LEU A 458 0.02 -24.63 21.69
CA LEU A 458 -1.01 -23.76 22.28
C LEU A 458 -2.43 -24.25 21.94
N THR A 459 -2.64 -24.74 20.72
CA THR A 459 -3.94 -25.19 20.23
C THR A 459 -4.37 -26.51 20.87
N GLU A 460 -3.46 -27.50 20.97
CA GLU A 460 -3.72 -28.80 21.60
C GLU A 460 -4.08 -28.65 23.09
N ARG A 461 -3.44 -27.69 23.78
CA ARG A 461 -3.75 -27.34 25.18
C ARG A 461 -4.98 -26.42 25.33
N LYS A 462 -5.68 -26.09 24.24
CA LYS A 462 -6.89 -25.27 24.22
C LYS A 462 -6.70 -23.90 24.90
N LEU A 463 -5.55 -23.27 24.67
CA LEU A 463 -5.35 -21.89 25.11
C LEU A 463 -6.14 -20.94 24.21
N ASN A 464 -6.91 -20.04 24.83
CA ASN A 464 -7.58 -18.95 24.14
C ASN A 464 -6.64 -17.73 24.02
N VAL A 465 -7.05 -16.72 23.25
CA VAL A 465 -6.28 -15.49 23.02
C VAL A 465 -5.80 -14.85 24.32
N GLY A 466 -6.67 -14.75 25.33
CA GLY A 466 -6.33 -14.12 26.61
C GLY A 466 -5.30 -14.89 27.43
N LYS A 467 -5.34 -16.22 27.43
CA LYS A 467 -4.30 -17.05 28.08
C LYS A 467 -2.94 -16.84 27.45
N VAL A 468 -2.87 -16.80 26.11
CA VAL A 468 -1.60 -16.55 25.41
C VAL A 468 -1.11 -15.13 25.65
N TYR A 469 -1.98 -14.12 25.61
CA TYR A 469 -1.59 -12.74 25.90
C TYR A 469 -1.04 -12.57 27.33
N LYS A 470 -1.64 -13.24 28.32
CA LYS A 470 -1.11 -13.25 29.70
C LYS A 470 0.29 -13.89 29.80
N LEU A 471 0.61 -14.89 28.98
CA LEU A 471 1.97 -15.44 28.91
C LEU A 471 2.96 -14.42 28.34
N LEU A 472 2.55 -13.60 27.35
CA LEU A 472 3.39 -12.51 26.86
C LEU A 472 3.65 -11.45 27.95
N LEU A 473 2.64 -11.14 28.76
CA LEU A 473 2.78 -10.22 29.90
C LEU A 473 3.72 -10.80 30.98
N ARG A 474 3.60 -12.10 31.26
CA ARG A 474 4.53 -12.80 32.16
C ARG A 474 5.97 -12.75 31.64
N TYR A 475 6.18 -13.07 30.37
CA TYR A 475 7.50 -12.97 29.73
C TYR A 475 8.12 -11.58 29.87
N TYR A 476 7.33 -10.53 29.64
CA TYR A 476 7.81 -9.17 29.85
C TYR A 476 8.26 -8.92 31.30
N ASN A 477 7.45 -9.32 32.29
CA ASN A 477 7.74 -9.06 33.70
C ASN A 477 8.91 -9.88 34.25
N GLU A 478 9.04 -11.13 33.82
CA GLU A 478 10.02 -12.10 34.30
C GLU A 478 11.37 -11.92 33.58
N GLU A 479 11.36 -11.73 32.25
CA GLU A 479 12.59 -11.79 31.43
C GLU A 479 13.03 -10.45 30.86
N CYS A 480 12.12 -9.48 30.66
CA CYS A 480 12.44 -8.25 29.91
C CYS A 480 12.54 -6.99 30.77
N ARG A 481 11.63 -6.78 31.73
CA ARG A 481 11.42 -5.50 32.43
C ARG A 481 12.67 -5.03 33.18
N ASN A 482 13.37 -5.96 33.81
CA ASN A 482 14.58 -5.68 34.60
C ASN A 482 15.86 -6.14 33.87
N CYS A 483 15.76 -6.49 32.58
CA CYS A 483 16.89 -6.95 31.78
C CYS A 483 17.85 -5.78 31.51
N SER A 484 19.10 -5.93 31.93
CA SER A 484 20.15 -4.92 31.75
C SER A 484 20.97 -5.12 30.47
N THR A 485 20.81 -6.27 29.80
CA THR A 485 21.48 -6.62 28.54
C THR A 485 20.61 -6.25 27.32
N PRO A 486 21.16 -6.26 26.09
CA PRO A 486 20.39 -5.94 24.88
C PRO A 486 19.24 -6.90 24.56
N GLY A 487 19.24 -8.10 25.14
CA GLY A 487 18.20 -9.12 24.97
C GLY A 487 18.15 -10.05 26.18
N PRO A 488 17.00 -10.71 26.40
CA PRO A 488 16.76 -11.53 27.58
C PRO A 488 17.55 -12.85 27.51
N ASP A 489 17.83 -13.44 28.67
CA ASP A 489 18.55 -14.71 28.76
C ASP A 489 17.72 -15.86 28.16
N ILE A 490 16.42 -15.87 28.44
CA ILE A 490 15.48 -16.85 27.89
C ILE A 490 14.66 -16.22 26.76
N LYS A 491 14.62 -16.89 25.60
CA LYS A 491 13.79 -16.46 24.47
C LYS A 491 12.31 -16.75 24.71
N LEU A 492 11.43 -16.00 24.05
CA LEU A 492 9.97 -16.06 24.24
C LEU A 492 9.37 -17.47 24.13
N TYR A 493 9.70 -18.22 23.08
CA TYR A 493 9.09 -19.54 22.87
C TYR A 493 9.52 -20.57 23.92
N PRO A 494 10.83 -20.74 24.22
CA PRO A 494 11.28 -21.54 25.36
C PRO A 494 10.59 -21.17 26.68
N PHE A 495 10.44 -19.87 26.96
CA PHE A 495 9.73 -19.41 28.15
C PHE A 495 8.27 -19.89 28.17
N ILE A 496 7.54 -19.77 27.06
CA ILE A 496 6.14 -20.21 26.97
C ILE A 496 5.99 -21.72 27.20
N TYR A 497 6.85 -22.55 26.61
CA TYR A 497 6.85 -23.99 26.84
C TYR A 497 7.05 -24.30 28.33
N HIS A 498 8.11 -23.74 28.92
CA HIS A 498 8.44 -23.96 30.32
C HIS A 498 7.33 -23.49 31.27
N ALA A 499 6.77 -22.30 31.03
CA ALA A 499 5.69 -21.74 31.86
C ALA A 499 4.42 -22.60 31.85
N LEU A 500 4.13 -23.30 30.75
CA LEU A 500 2.93 -24.15 30.64
C LEU A 500 3.17 -25.60 31.09
N GLU A 501 4.38 -26.12 30.96
CA GLU A 501 4.75 -27.46 31.45
C GLU A 501 4.92 -27.48 32.97
N SER A 502 5.52 -26.43 33.54
CA SER A 502 5.62 -26.26 35.01
C SER A 502 4.26 -26.02 35.69
N SER A 503 3.26 -25.56 34.94
CA SER A 503 1.89 -25.39 35.44
C SER A 503 1.09 -26.71 35.48
N THR A 504 1.67 -27.83 35.00
CA THR A 504 0.97 -29.11 34.81
C THR A 504 1.37 -30.27 35.75
N GLU A 505 2.05 -30.02 36.88
CA GLU A 505 2.24 -31.04 37.95
C GLU A 505 1.27 -30.83 39.14
N PRO A 506 0.77 -31.91 39.77
CA PRO A 506 -0.37 -32.71 39.32
C PRO A 506 -1.65 -32.45 40.15
N MET A 507 -2.82 -32.64 39.54
CA MET A 507 -4.03 -32.96 40.28
C MET A 507 -3.77 -34.25 41.07
N GLU A 508 -3.69 -34.13 42.39
CA GLU A 508 -3.64 -35.25 43.32
C GLU A 508 -4.85 -36.20 43.10
N GLN A 509 -4.49 -37.48 43.17
CA GLN A 509 -5.23 -38.75 43.06
C GLN A 509 -6.75 -38.76 43.20
#